data_AF-A0A2P8HL81-F1
#
_entry.id   AF-A0A2P8HL81-F1
#
_cell.length_a   1.000
_cell.length_b   1.000
_cell.length_c   1.000
_cell.angle_alpha   90.00
_cell.angle_beta   90.00
_cell.angle_gamma   90.00
#
_symmetry.space_group_name_H-M   'P 1'
#
loop_
_entity.id
_entity.type
_entity.pdbx_description
1 polymer ?
#
loop_
_entity_poly.entity_id
_entity_poly.type
_entity_poly.pdbx_seq_one_letter_code
_entity_poly.pdbx_strand_id
1 'polypeptide(L)'
;MGALQGCSIGFWGGIDNLSHWEETDYDPDDLFNTIFGRIASEPSSTLFVSVNLPGGGTPPNTNNLIRQSVAALLNASHPDINFQLTPQEVITQFQVAWDGGQATRTAQGELFDQLNTLGCPLS
;
A
#
# COMPACT_ATOMS: atom_id res chain seq x y z
N MET A 1 -2.48 18.23 17.94
CA MET A 1 -2.14 17.09 17.06
C MET A 1 -3.41 16.76 16.30
N GLY A 2 -3.38 16.80 14.96
CA GLY A 2 -4.54 16.48 14.14
C GLY A 2 -4.93 15.00 14.26
N ALA A 3 -6.14 14.65 13.81
CA ALA A 3 -6.52 13.24 13.70
C ALA A 3 -5.61 12.52 12.70
N LEU A 4 -5.30 11.25 12.95
CA LEU A 4 -4.62 10.41 11.97
C LEU A 4 -5.57 10.16 10.80
N GLN A 5 -5.00 10.08 9.60
CA GLN A 5 -5.74 10.01 8.33
C GLN A 5 -5.20 8.86 7.49
N GLY A 6 -5.98 8.44 6.49
CA GLY A 6 -5.58 7.42 5.53
C GLY A 6 -6.67 7.21 4.47
N CYS A 7 -6.23 7.13 3.22
CA CYS A 7 -7.07 6.84 2.07
C CYS A 7 -6.94 5.35 1.69
N SER A 8 -8.09 4.73 1.37
CA SER A 8 -8.16 3.28 1.17
C SER A 8 -7.51 2.84 -0.14
N ILE A 9 -7.31 1.52 -0.29
CA ILE A 9 -6.93 0.91 -1.59
C ILE A 9 -7.89 1.26 -2.73
N GLY A 10 -9.17 1.51 -2.43
CA GLY A 10 -10.15 1.90 -3.45
C GLY A 10 -9.97 3.35 -3.92
N PHE A 11 -9.50 4.23 -3.04
CA PHE A 11 -9.13 5.60 -3.42
C PHE A 11 -7.89 5.57 -4.32
N TRP A 12 -6.79 4.99 -3.83
CA TRP A 12 -5.52 4.97 -4.55
C TRP A 12 -5.55 4.13 -5.84
N GLY A 13 -6.36 3.07 -5.87
CA GLY A 13 -6.57 2.26 -7.07
C GLY A 13 -7.58 2.84 -8.06
N GLY A 14 -8.28 3.92 -7.71
CA GLY A 14 -9.26 4.58 -8.56
C GLY A 14 -8.58 5.43 -9.64
N ILE A 15 -8.94 5.21 -10.91
CA ILE A 15 -8.38 5.96 -12.05
C ILE A 15 -8.61 7.48 -11.94
N ASP A 16 -9.72 7.88 -11.31
CA ASP A 16 -10.08 9.29 -11.11
C ASP A 16 -9.19 9.99 -10.09
N ASN A 17 -8.43 9.25 -9.27
CA ASN A 17 -7.57 9.77 -8.21
C ASN A 17 -6.07 9.74 -8.58
N LEU A 18 -5.73 9.42 -9.83
CA LEU A 18 -4.33 9.33 -10.27
C LEU A 18 -3.57 10.66 -10.12
N SER A 19 -4.24 11.81 -10.20
CA SER A 19 -3.61 13.11 -9.97
C SER A 19 -3.05 13.27 -8.56
N HIS A 20 -3.57 12.55 -7.56
CA HIS A 20 -3.04 12.61 -6.20
C HIS A 20 -1.72 11.83 -6.04
N TRP A 21 -1.34 10.99 -7.02
CA TRP A 21 -0.05 10.30 -6.98
C TRP A 21 1.10 11.27 -7.23
N GLU A 22 0.88 12.34 -7.99
CA GLU A 22 1.91 13.33 -8.35
C GLU A 22 2.54 13.98 -7.10
N GLU A 23 1.79 14.07 -6.00
CA GLU A 23 2.24 14.64 -4.73
C GLU A 23 2.97 13.63 -3.82
N THR A 24 3.07 12.36 -4.22
CA THR A 24 3.67 11.26 -3.41
C THR A 24 5.08 10.86 -3.83
N ASP A 25 5.65 11.48 -4.87
CA ASP A 25 6.90 11.10 -5.53
C ASP A 25 6.92 9.67 -6.15
N TYR A 26 5.78 8.98 -6.20
CA TYR A 26 5.64 7.64 -6.82
C TYR A 26 4.77 7.69 -8.07
N ASP A 27 5.17 6.93 -9.09
CA ASP A 27 4.43 6.80 -10.33
C ASP A 27 3.57 5.52 -10.36
N PRO A 28 2.35 5.56 -10.92
CA PRO A 28 1.51 4.37 -11.16
C PRO A 28 2.24 3.20 -11.86
N ASP A 29 3.20 3.50 -12.73
CA ASP A 29 4.00 2.55 -13.50
C ASP A 29 5.27 2.07 -12.78
N ASP A 30 5.59 2.61 -11.60
CA ASP A 30 6.72 2.14 -10.80
C ASP A 30 6.58 0.66 -10.47
N LEU A 31 7.69 -0.07 -10.53
CA LEU A 31 7.69 -1.51 -10.32
C LEU A 31 7.65 -1.83 -8.82
N PHE A 32 6.66 -2.62 -8.40
CA PHE A 32 6.48 -3.02 -7.01
C PHE A 32 7.73 -3.67 -6.42
N ASN A 33 8.35 -4.62 -7.16
CA ASN A 33 9.54 -5.32 -6.66
C ASN A 33 10.73 -4.37 -6.45
N THR A 34 10.82 -3.29 -7.24
CA THR A 34 11.87 -2.27 -7.10
C THR A 34 11.64 -1.41 -5.87
N ILE A 35 10.41 -0.90 -5.69
CA ILE A 35 10.07 -0.02 -4.56
C ILE A 35 10.15 -0.75 -3.23
N PHE A 36 9.59 -1.96 -3.17
CA PHE A 36 9.53 -2.73 -1.92
C PHE A 36 10.74 -3.65 -1.70
N GLY A 37 11.61 -3.81 -2.69
CA GLY A 37 12.85 -4.58 -2.58
C GLY A 37 12.66 -6.08 -2.35
N ARG A 38 11.50 -6.64 -2.73
CA ARG A 38 11.19 -8.08 -2.67
C ARG A 38 10.42 -8.51 -3.91
N ILE A 39 10.63 -9.75 -4.33
CA ILE A 39 9.92 -10.34 -5.46
C ILE A 39 8.54 -10.79 -5.00
N ALA A 40 7.51 -10.01 -5.32
CA ALA A 40 6.12 -10.33 -5.03
C ALA A 40 5.39 -10.98 -6.22
N SER A 41 5.81 -10.66 -7.44
CA SER A 41 5.33 -11.26 -8.68
C SER A 41 6.45 -11.32 -9.73
N GLU A 42 6.34 -12.26 -10.67
CA GLU A 42 7.23 -12.39 -11.84
C GLU A 42 6.40 -12.59 -13.12
N PRO A 43 6.40 -11.64 -14.07
CA PRO A 43 7.12 -10.35 -14.01
C PRO A 43 6.58 -9.42 -12.92
N SER A 44 7.41 -8.47 -12.46
CA SER A 44 6.99 -7.47 -11.47
C SER A 44 5.77 -6.70 -11.97
N SER A 45 4.76 -6.60 -11.12
CA SER A 45 3.62 -5.73 -11.33
C SER A 45 4.00 -4.26 -11.06
N THR A 46 3.28 -3.33 -11.68
CA THR A 46 3.38 -1.90 -11.33
C THR A 46 2.67 -1.62 -10.00
N LEU A 47 2.90 -0.47 -9.38
CA LEU A 47 2.20 -0.05 -8.17
C LEU A 47 0.69 0.03 -8.39
N PHE A 48 0.25 0.57 -9.52
CA PHE A 48 -1.19 0.67 -9.84
C PHE A 48 -1.85 -0.70 -10.03
N VAL A 49 -1.16 -1.64 -10.68
CA VAL A 49 -1.64 -3.03 -10.78
C VAL A 49 -1.66 -3.69 -9.40
N SER A 50 -0.65 -3.43 -8.58
CA SER A 50 -0.47 -4.02 -7.26
C SER A 50 -1.55 -3.60 -6.26
N VAL A 51 -1.97 -2.33 -6.25
CA VAL A 51 -3.09 -1.85 -5.41
C VAL A 51 -4.45 -2.40 -5.87
N ASN A 52 -4.58 -2.70 -7.17
CA ASN A 52 -5.79 -3.23 -7.80
C ASN A 52 -5.83 -4.76 -7.95
N LEU A 53 -4.88 -5.50 -7.35
CA LEU A 53 -4.93 -6.96 -7.37
C LEU A 53 -6.28 -7.47 -6.85
N PRO A 54 -6.80 -8.60 -7.38
CA PRO A 54 -8.04 -9.15 -6.89
C PRO A 54 -7.94 -9.48 -5.39
N GLY A 55 -8.91 -9.02 -4.63
CA GLY A 55 -9.12 -9.44 -3.25
C GLY A 55 -9.68 -10.86 -3.18
N GLY A 56 -9.39 -11.60 -2.11
CA GLY A 56 -9.81 -13.00 -1.99
C GLY A 56 -9.03 -13.95 -2.90
N GLY A 57 -9.08 -15.25 -2.60
CA GLY A 57 -8.30 -16.28 -3.30
C GLY A 57 -7.90 -17.44 -2.39
N THR A 58 -7.47 -18.56 -3.00
CA THR A 58 -6.98 -19.73 -2.26
C THR A 58 -5.70 -19.35 -1.51
N PRO A 59 -5.57 -19.68 -0.21
CA PRO A 59 -4.34 -19.47 0.53
C PRO A 59 -3.12 -20.11 -0.16
N PRO A 60 -1.92 -19.49 -0.05
CA PRO A 60 -1.67 -18.21 0.60
C PRO A 60 -2.14 -17.03 -0.26
N ASN A 61 -3.09 -16.23 0.25
CA ASN A 61 -3.47 -14.99 -0.39
C ASN A 61 -2.61 -13.87 0.19
N THR A 62 -1.57 -13.48 -0.55
CA THR A 62 -0.67 -12.38 -0.20
C THR A 62 -1.08 -11.06 -0.86
N ASN A 63 -2.11 -11.07 -1.71
CA ASN A 63 -2.58 -9.88 -2.42
C ASN A 63 -3.03 -8.80 -1.44
N ASN A 64 -3.63 -9.18 -0.30
CA ASN A 64 -4.03 -8.17 0.70
C ASN A 64 -2.83 -7.37 1.21
N LEU A 65 -1.73 -8.03 1.58
CA LEU A 65 -0.52 -7.35 2.01
C LEU A 65 0.02 -6.44 0.90
N ILE A 66 0.13 -6.93 -0.34
CA ILE A 66 0.64 -6.16 -1.47
C ILE A 66 -0.20 -4.90 -1.69
N ARG A 67 -1.52 -5.05 -1.82
CA ARG A 67 -2.46 -3.96 -2.08
C ARG A 67 -2.40 -2.89 -0.99
N GLN A 68 -2.48 -3.34 0.27
CA GLN A 68 -2.49 -2.44 1.42
C GLN A 68 -1.14 -1.74 1.62
N SER A 69 -0.03 -2.38 1.25
CA SER A 69 1.29 -1.76 1.32
C SER A 69 1.44 -0.62 0.32
N VAL A 70 0.90 -0.75 -0.90
CA VAL A 70 0.89 0.36 -1.87
C VAL A 70 0.08 1.54 -1.34
N ALA A 71 -1.14 1.30 -0.85
CA ALA A 71 -1.96 2.38 -0.29
C ALA A 71 -1.30 3.02 0.94
N ALA A 72 -0.67 2.24 1.82
CA ALA A 72 0.04 2.76 2.98
C ALA A 72 1.26 3.60 2.57
N LEU A 73 1.97 3.19 1.52
CA LEU A 73 3.11 3.94 0.99
C LEU A 73 2.67 5.31 0.46
N LEU A 74 1.60 5.35 -0.34
CA LEU A 74 1.06 6.59 -0.89
C LEU A 74 0.51 7.51 0.22
N ASN A 75 -0.22 6.95 1.19
CA ASN A 75 -0.67 7.70 2.36
C ASN A 75 0.50 8.30 3.16
N ALA A 76 1.57 7.53 3.36
CA ALA A 76 2.76 7.97 4.10
C ALA A 76 3.58 9.04 3.36
N SER A 77 3.40 9.16 2.05
CA SER A 77 4.20 10.02 1.19
C SER A 77 3.47 11.30 0.76
N HIS A 78 2.14 11.33 0.86
CA HIS A 78 1.35 12.50 0.48
C HIS A 78 1.45 13.61 1.54
N PRO A 79 1.81 14.85 1.16
CA PRO A 79 2.05 15.95 2.10
C PRO A 79 0.82 16.34 2.94
N ASP A 80 -0.38 16.18 2.38
CA ASP A 80 -1.65 16.53 3.05
C ASP A 80 -2.30 15.39 3.85
N ILE A 81 -1.65 14.22 3.95
CA ILE A 81 -2.17 13.08 4.72
C ILE A 81 -1.35 12.92 6.00
N ASN A 82 -1.99 13.13 7.15
CA ASN A 82 -1.38 12.86 8.45
C ASN A 82 -1.39 11.35 8.77
N PHE A 83 -0.57 10.60 8.04
CA PHE A 83 -0.44 9.15 8.20
C PHE A 83 0.47 8.79 9.38
N GLN A 84 0.19 7.67 10.06
CA GLN A 84 0.93 7.27 11.26
C GLN A 84 2.35 6.78 10.96
N LEU A 85 2.59 6.24 9.76
CA LEU A 85 3.87 5.68 9.36
C LEU A 85 4.57 6.57 8.35
N THR A 86 5.90 6.51 8.34
CA THR A 86 6.73 7.06 7.25
C THR A 86 6.81 6.08 6.07
N PRO A 87 7.15 6.55 4.85
CA PRO A 87 7.31 5.68 3.68
C PRO A 87 8.30 4.54 3.92
N GLN A 88 9.42 4.85 4.58
CA GLN A 88 10.46 3.87 4.90
C GLN A 88 9.98 2.82 5.91
N GLU A 89 9.15 3.20 6.89
CA GLU A 89 8.55 2.24 7.83
C GLU A 89 7.57 1.32 7.14
N VAL A 90 6.75 1.82 6.20
CA VAL A 90 5.86 0.98 5.39
C VAL A 90 6.65 -0.06 4.60
N ILE A 91 7.70 0.35 3.89
CA ILE A 91 8.56 -0.55 3.12
C ILE A 91 9.21 -1.59 4.03
N THR A 92 9.76 -1.17 5.18
CA THR A 92 10.42 -2.07 6.14
C THR A 92 9.44 -3.10 6.72
N GLN A 93 8.24 -2.66 7.12
CA GLN A 93 7.20 -3.54 7.66
C GLN A 93 6.69 -4.53 6.59
N PHE A 94 6.55 -4.08 5.34
CA PHE A 94 6.24 -4.99 4.23
C PHE A 94 7.31 -6.06 4.08
N GLN A 95 8.60 -5.69 4.02
CA GLN A 95 9.70 -6.64 3.84
C GLN A 95 9.74 -7.67 4.96
N VAL A 96 9.61 -7.24 6.23
CA VAL A 96 9.57 -8.13 7.39
C VAL A 96 8.39 -9.10 7.31
N ALA A 97 7.21 -8.61 6.94
CA ALA A 97 6.04 -9.46 6.80
C ALA A 97 6.16 -10.43 5.63
N TRP A 98 6.71 -9.97 4.51
CA TRP A 98 6.92 -10.76 3.30
C TRP A 98 7.88 -11.93 3.53
N ASP A 99 9.02 -11.67 4.19
CA ASP A 99 10.03 -12.67 4.53
C ASP A 99 9.55 -13.63 5.66
N GLY A 100 8.46 -13.28 6.34
CA GLY A 100 7.79 -14.11 7.32
C GLY A 100 6.87 -15.19 6.73
N GLY A 101 6.06 -15.78 7.60
CA GLY A 101 5.05 -16.77 7.23
C GLY A 101 3.71 -16.15 6.83
N GLN A 102 2.78 -16.98 6.35
CA GLN A 102 1.44 -16.54 5.94
C GLN A 102 0.71 -15.75 7.04
N ALA A 103 0.83 -16.17 8.30
CA ALA A 103 0.22 -15.47 9.43
C ALA A 103 0.73 -14.03 9.58
N THR A 104 2.05 -13.82 9.43
CA THR A 104 2.66 -12.49 9.49
C THR A 104 2.19 -11.61 8.33
N ARG A 105 2.10 -12.17 7.12
CA ARG A 105 1.60 -11.44 5.94
C ARG A 105 0.15 -11.01 6.10
N THR A 106 -0.70 -11.91 6.59
CA THR A 106 -2.10 -11.60 6.88
C THR A 106 -2.21 -10.49 7.92
N ALA A 107 -1.55 -10.63 9.06
CA ALA A 107 -1.62 -9.65 10.15
C ALA A 107 -1.12 -8.26 9.72
N GLN A 108 -0.01 -8.20 8.96
CA GLN A 108 0.51 -6.93 8.47
C GLN A 108 -0.42 -6.28 7.44
N GLY A 109 -1.04 -7.08 6.56
CA GLY A 109 -2.04 -6.58 5.61
C GLY A 109 -3.27 -6.00 6.31
N GLU A 110 -3.74 -6.62 7.39
CA GLU A 110 -4.85 -6.11 8.22
C GLU A 110 -4.46 -4.83 8.97
N LEU A 111 -3.22 -4.73 9.46
CA LEU A 111 -2.72 -3.51 10.09
C LEU A 111 -2.69 -2.34 9.11
N PHE A 112 -2.15 -2.54 7.90
CA PHE A 112 -2.16 -1.50 6.88
C PHE A 112 -3.58 -1.11 6.45
N ASP A 113 -4.51 -2.06 6.35
CA ASP A 113 -5.93 -1.75 6.08
C ASP A 113 -6.54 -0.81 7.13
N GLN A 114 -6.31 -1.08 8.40
CA GLN A 114 -6.78 -0.24 9.50
C GLN A 114 -6.22 1.18 9.41
N LEU A 115 -4.94 1.33 9.04
CA LEU A 115 -4.31 2.64 8.87
C LEU A 115 -4.82 3.37 7.62
N ASN A 116 -5.01 2.65 6.52
CA ASN A 116 -5.48 3.19 5.25
C ASN A 116 -6.96 3.61 5.27
N THR A 117 -7.70 3.30 6.35
CA THR A 117 -9.14 3.57 6.45
C THR A 117 -9.50 4.53 7.59
N LEU A 118 -8.51 5.27 8.13
CA LEU A 118 -8.71 6.25 9.21
C LEU A 118 -9.49 7.50 8.78
N GLY A 119 -9.71 7.69 7.47
CA GLY A 119 -10.43 8.81 6.89
C GLY A 119 -9.56 9.56 5.90
N CYS A 120 -10.04 9.68 4.66
CA CYS A 120 -9.30 10.30 3.56
C CYS A 120 -9.59 11.82 3.52
N PRO A 121 -8.56 12.68 3.60
CA PRO A 121 -8.74 14.13 3.50
C PRO A 121 -8.82 14.64 2.05
N LEU A 122 -8.46 13.80 1.09
CA LEU A 122 -8.44 14.12 -0.34
C LEU A 122 -9.84 13.91 -0.94
N SER A 123 -10.23 14.77 -1.89
CA SER A 123 -11.58 14.83 -2.48
C SER A 123 -11.55 15.05 -3.98
#